data_AF-A0A2U3LS70-F1
#
_entry.id   AF-A0A2U3LS70-F1
#
_cell.length_a   1.000
_cell.length_b   1.000
_cell.length_c   1.000
_cell.angle_alpha   90.00
_cell.angle_beta   90.00
_cell.angle_gamma   90.00
#
_symmetry.space_group_name_H-M   'P 1'
#
loop_
_entity.id
_entity.type
_entity.pdbx_description
1 polymer ?
#
loop_
_entity_poly.entity_id
_entity_poly.type
_entity_poly.pdbx_seq_one_letter_code
_entity_poly.pdbx_strand_id
1 'polypeptide(L)'
;MTMATQSAPPAPPGVPILDYIRRTWAVLTRTNEELASSAADPKFHAPADGRWPVYVAEADVRRVEEELRGAMKAADFQKIRIRALPRDFTRIQEQGLLYLPRPYVVPGGRFNEMYGWDSYFIQMGLLRDGEVALAKDMADNFLYEIREYGKVLNANRTYYLTRSQPPFLTEMLLAVYRRTHDVKWLADSVSAIDKYYRYWTSEPHLTPETGLARYYDLGEGPAPEVLSSEVDSHGRTDYDLVKDYYRRHRVTDYDASKFYDSATGQLTAEFYKGDRSMRESGFDPSNRFGPFSADIVHYNPVCLNSLLYLMESQTAEIMGILGREKSAAEWRKRATERAGKVNRLMWDGERGLYFTSISITISSTGGCAVTRF
;
A
#
# COMPACT_ATOMS: atom_id res chain seq x y z
N MET A 1 -13.95 -26.78 4.43
CA MET A 1 -14.04 -26.10 5.73
C MET A 1 -14.07 -24.61 5.46
N THR A 2 -15.23 -23.98 5.65
CA THR A 2 -15.36 -22.52 5.66
C THR A 2 -14.40 -21.98 6.71
N MET A 3 -13.31 -21.33 6.28
CA MET A 3 -12.52 -20.53 7.22
C MET A 3 -13.46 -19.45 7.74
N ALA A 4 -13.73 -19.48 9.04
CA ALA A 4 -14.49 -18.43 9.69
C ALA A 4 -13.79 -17.11 9.37
N THR A 5 -14.51 -16.15 8.79
CA THR A 5 -14.08 -14.76 8.76
C THR A 5 -13.72 -14.38 10.19
N GLN A 6 -12.44 -14.15 10.46
CA GLN A 6 -12.00 -13.63 11.76
C GLN A 6 -12.28 -12.12 11.77
N SER A 7 -13.56 -11.78 11.67
CA SER A 7 -14.09 -10.47 12.03
C SER A 7 -14.23 -10.44 13.54
N ALA A 8 -13.83 -9.33 14.15
CA ALA A 8 -14.18 -9.08 15.55
C ALA A 8 -15.71 -9.20 15.72
N PRO A 9 -16.20 -9.99 16.70
CA PRO A 9 -17.63 -10.11 16.94
C PRO A 9 -18.20 -8.75 17.32
N PRO A 10 -19.46 -8.40 16.98
CA PRO A 10 -20.02 -7.11 17.34
C PRO A 10 -19.96 -6.87 18.85
N ALA A 11 -19.79 -5.60 19.25
CA ALA A 11 -19.73 -5.21 20.64
C ALA A 11 -20.95 -5.78 21.40
N PRO A 12 -20.76 -6.56 22.48
CA PRO A 12 -21.87 -7.05 23.28
C PRO A 12 -22.68 -5.88 23.85
N PRO A 13 -24.02 -5.99 23.97
CA PRO A 13 -24.84 -4.97 24.57
C PRO A 13 -24.30 -4.55 25.95
N GLY A 14 -24.13 -3.24 26.17
CA GLY A 14 -23.65 -2.70 27.45
C GLY A 14 -22.13 -2.61 27.62
N VAL A 15 -21.32 -3.09 26.65
CA VAL A 15 -19.86 -2.86 26.66
C VAL A 15 -19.55 -1.48 26.08
N PRO A 16 -18.81 -0.61 26.77
CA PRO A 16 -18.36 0.66 26.20
C PRO A 16 -17.54 0.44 24.93
N ILE A 17 -17.80 1.24 23.89
CA ILE A 17 -17.17 1.06 22.57
C ILE A 17 -15.64 1.08 22.63
N LEU A 18 -15.05 1.87 23.53
CA LEU A 18 -13.60 1.95 23.71
C LEU A 18 -13.02 0.66 24.31
N ASP A 19 -13.74 0.02 25.24
CA ASP A 19 -13.30 -1.27 25.81
C ASP A 19 -13.44 -2.39 24.79
N TYR A 20 -14.47 -2.34 23.94
CA TYR A 20 -14.61 -3.24 22.81
C TYR A 20 -13.44 -3.10 21.82
N ILE A 21 -13.09 -1.87 21.42
CA ILE A 21 -11.96 -1.61 20.54
C ILE A 21 -10.66 -2.15 21.14
N ARG A 22 -10.38 -1.85 22.42
CA ARG A 22 -9.17 -2.33 23.10
C ARG A 22 -9.06 -3.86 23.10
N ARG A 23 -10.17 -4.57 23.36
CA ARG A 23 -10.21 -6.04 23.31
C ARG A 23 -10.05 -6.61 21.91
N THR A 24 -10.40 -5.82 20.89
CA THR A 24 -10.37 -6.25 19.50
C THR A 24 -8.95 -6.30 18.93
N TRP A 25 -8.00 -5.54 19.48
CA TRP A 25 -6.60 -5.59 19.04
C TRP A 25 -6.06 -7.02 19.05
N ALA A 26 -6.27 -7.78 20.14
CA ALA A 26 -5.82 -9.17 20.24
C ALA A 26 -6.44 -10.09 19.17
N VAL A 27 -7.68 -9.84 18.74
CA VAL A 27 -8.38 -10.65 17.72
C VAL A 27 -7.86 -10.35 16.31
N LEU A 28 -7.46 -9.10 16.07
CA LEU A 28 -6.95 -8.64 14.78
C LEU A 28 -5.43 -8.80 14.65
N THR A 29 -4.73 -9.15 15.73
CA THR A 29 -3.31 -9.46 15.67
C THR A 29 -3.07 -10.77 14.93
N ARG A 30 -2.02 -10.80 14.11
CA ARG A 30 -1.44 -11.99 13.49
C ARG A 30 -0.01 -12.14 13.96
N THR A 31 0.40 -13.38 14.21
CA THR A 31 1.75 -13.72 14.65
C THR A 31 2.31 -14.88 13.81
N ASN A 32 3.61 -15.11 13.93
CA ASN A 32 4.25 -16.24 13.28
C ASN A 32 3.86 -17.60 13.88
N GLU A 33 3.23 -17.64 15.05
CA GLU A 33 2.67 -18.86 15.63
C GLU A 33 1.46 -19.37 14.83
N GLU A 34 0.70 -18.45 14.24
CA GLU A 34 -0.54 -18.71 13.48
C GLU A 34 -0.36 -18.49 11.97
N LEU A 35 0.88 -18.32 11.50
CA LEU A 35 1.17 -17.94 10.11
C LEU A 35 0.57 -18.90 9.09
N ALA A 36 0.44 -20.20 9.40
CA ALA A 36 -0.21 -21.15 8.49
C ALA A 36 -1.67 -20.78 8.17
N SER A 37 -2.38 -20.18 9.13
CA SER A 37 -3.74 -19.65 8.94
C SER A 37 -3.72 -18.38 8.09
N SER A 38 -2.77 -17.48 8.35
CA SER A 38 -2.59 -16.26 7.54
C SER A 38 -2.13 -16.56 6.11
N ALA A 39 -1.37 -17.64 5.90
CA ALA A 39 -0.87 -18.05 4.60
C ALA A 39 -1.99 -18.49 3.66
N ALA A 40 -3.08 -19.04 4.19
CA ALA A 40 -4.25 -19.34 3.40
C ALA A 40 -4.89 -18.06 2.84
N ASP A 41 -5.19 -18.07 1.55
CA ASP A 41 -5.81 -16.94 0.87
C ASP A 41 -7.14 -17.37 0.25
N PRO A 42 -8.29 -16.93 0.80
CA PRO A 42 -9.59 -17.28 0.25
C PRO A 42 -9.83 -16.70 -1.16
N LYS A 43 -8.98 -15.77 -1.63
CA LYS A 43 -9.06 -15.21 -2.97
C LYS A 43 -8.60 -16.20 -4.05
N PHE A 44 -7.77 -17.19 -3.69
CA PHE A 44 -7.22 -18.16 -4.64
C PHE A 44 -7.61 -19.59 -4.26
N HIS A 45 -7.61 -20.48 -5.26
CA HIS A 45 -7.76 -21.90 -4.99
C HIS A 45 -6.59 -22.42 -4.15
N ALA A 46 -6.91 -23.27 -3.18
CA ALA A 46 -5.88 -23.91 -2.37
C ALA A 46 -4.93 -24.75 -3.26
N PRO A 47 -3.62 -24.75 -2.99
CA PRO A 47 -2.68 -25.61 -3.68
C PRO A 47 -3.09 -27.09 -3.61
N ALA A 48 -2.79 -27.86 -4.67
CA ALA A 48 -3.17 -29.27 -4.75
C ALA A 48 -2.56 -30.15 -3.63
N ASP A 49 -1.40 -29.77 -3.13
CA ASP A 49 -0.71 -30.41 -2.00
C ASP A 49 -1.22 -29.92 -0.63
N GLY A 50 -2.14 -28.95 -0.61
CA GLY A 50 -2.64 -28.31 0.61
C GLY A 50 -1.63 -27.40 1.31
N ARG A 51 -0.48 -27.09 0.67
CA ARG A 51 0.61 -26.34 1.29
C ARG A 51 0.73 -24.93 0.71
N TRP A 52 0.29 -23.93 1.48
CA TRP A 52 0.34 -22.53 1.05
C TRP A 52 1.79 -22.02 0.94
N PRO A 53 2.19 -21.37 -0.17
CA PRO A 53 3.49 -20.73 -0.27
C PRO A 53 3.65 -19.58 0.72
N VAL A 54 4.81 -19.55 1.39
CA VAL A 54 5.29 -18.42 2.18
C VAL A 54 6.62 -18.00 1.58
N TYR A 55 6.66 -16.81 1.01
CA TYR A 55 7.82 -16.27 0.33
C TYR A 55 8.69 -15.46 1.30
N VAL A 56 9.97 -15.79 1.32
CA VAL A 56 10.99 -15.21 2.21
C VAL A 56 12.12 -14.65 1.36
N ALA A 57 12.77 -13.56 1.80
CA ALA A 57 13.98 -13.08 1.16
C ALA A 57 15.00 -14.21 1.02
N GLU A 58 15.66 -14.32 -0.15
CA GLU A 58 16.53 -15.46 -0.49
C GLU A 58 17.61 -15.72 0.57
N ALA A 59 18.20 -14.67 1.14
CA ALA A 59 19.24 -14.76 2.17
C ALA A 59 18.73 -15.29 3.52
N ASP A 60 17.42 -15.22 3.77
CA ASP A 60 16.80 -15.48 5.08
C ASP A 60 16.12 -16.85 5.19
N VAL A 61 16.01 -17.61 4.09
CA VAL A 61 15.17 -18.81 4.01
C VAL A 61 15.44 -19.80 5.14
N ARG A 62 16.71 -20.16 5.38
CA ARG A 62 17.08 -21.15 6.41
C ARG A 62 16.73 -20.67 7.82
N ARG A 63 17.08 -19.42 8.13
CA ARG A 63 16.83 -18.80 9.44
C ARG A 63 15.33 -18.73 9.72
N VAL A 64 14.55 -18.26 8.76
CA VAL A 64 13.08 -18.14 8.90
C VAL A 64 12.43 -19.52 9.00
N GLU A 65 12.93 -20.51 8.26
CA GLU A 65 12.42 -21.88 8.38
C GLU A 65 12.64 -22.44 9.80
N GLU A 66 13.82 -22.26 10.38
CA GLU A 66 14.14 -22.67 11.76
C GLU A 66 13.28 -21.91 12.80
N GLU A 67 13.13 -20.60 12.63
CA GLU A 67 12.27 -19.76 13.48
C GLU A 67 10.82 -20.24 13.47
N LEU A 68 10.25 -20.49 12.29
CA LEU A 68 8.87 -20.93 12.16
C LEU A 68 8.67 -22.33 12.72
N ARG A 69 9.63 -23.26 12.54
CA ARG A 69 9.59 -24.59 13.17
C ARG A 69 9.59 -24.53 14.70
N GLY A 70 10.28 -23.54 15.28
CA GLY A 70 10.28 -23.30 16.72
C GLY A 70 9.04 -22.57 17.23
N ALA A 71 8.42 -21.71 16.42
CA ALA A 71 7.32 -20.85 16.82
C ALA A 71 5.91 -21.47 16.66
N MET A 72 5.70 -22.38 15.70
CA MET A 72 4.37 -22.96 15.44
C MET A 72 4.32 -24.47 15.64
N LYS A 73 3.10 -25.01 15.77
CA LYS A 73 2.88 -26.46 15.86
C LYS A 73 3.35 -27.14 14.57
N ALA A 74 3.96 -28.33 14.69
CA ALA A 74 4.42 -29.09 13.52
C ALA A 74 3.30 -29.35 12.49
N ALA A 75 2.07 -29.59 12.94
CA ALA A 75 0.91 -29.78 12.06
C ALA A 75 0.56 -28.51 11.24
N ASP A 76 0.81 -27.32 11.78
CA ASP A 76 0.59 -26.06 11.07
C ASP A 76 1.75 -25.78 10.11
N PHE A 77 2.99 -26.06 10.51
CA PHE A 77 4.15 -25.96 9.62
C PHE A 77 4.02 -26.85 8.37
N GLN A 78 3.40 -28.02 8.48
CA GLN A 78 3.13 -28.89 7.31
C GLN A 78 2.12 -28.30 6.32
N LYS A 79 1.30 -27.32 6.72
CA LYS A 79 0.34 -26.61 5.84
C LYS A 79 0.98 -25.48 5.03
N ILE A 80 2.27 -25.20 5.26
CA ILE A 80 3.00 -24.19 4.51
C ILE A 80 4.22 -24.78 3.81
N ARG A 81 4.73 -24.04 2.83
CA ARG A 81 6.02 -24.31 2.20
C ARG A 81 6.79 -22.99 2.07
N ILE A 82 7.99 -22.98 2.63
CA ILE A 82 8.88 -21.83 2.53
C ILE A 82 9.50 -21.80 1.13
N ARG A 83 9.45 -20.64 0.49
CA ARG A 83 10.07 -20.40 -0.82
C ARG A 83 10.96 -19.17 -0.77
N ALA A 84 12.11 -19.26 -1.42
CA ALA A 84 12.90 -18.08 -1.73
C ALA A 84 12.10 -17.18 -2.68
N LEU A 85 12.00 -15.90 -2.34
CA LEU A 85 11.45 -14.88 -3.22
C LEU A 85 12.41 -14.67 -4.40
N PRO A 86 12.00 -14.94 -5.65
CA PRO A 86 12.86 -14.70 -6.80
C PRO A 86 13.11 -13.20 -6.96
N ARG A 87 14.30 -12.82 -7.45
CA ARG A 87 14.62 -11.42 -7.78
C ARG A 87 13.71 -10.83 -8.86
N ASP A 88 13.28 -11.70 -9.78
CA ASP A 88 12.31 -11.39 -10.83
C ASP A 88 10.94 -11.95 -10.44
N PHE A 89 10.06 -11.06 -9.99
CA PHE A 89 8.74 -11.42 -9.47
C PHE A 89 7.80 -11.99 -10.54
N THR A 90 8.09 -11.77 -11.84
CA THR A 90 7.30 -12.35 -12.93
C THR A 90 7.41 -13.88 -12.99
N ARG A 91 8.42 -14.46 -12.32
CA ARG A 91 8.62 -15.91 -12.19
C ARG A 91 7.78 -16.56 -11.10
N ILE A 92 7.03 -15.77 -10.32
CA ILE A 92 6.14 -16.30 -9.30
C ILE A 92 4.90 -16.89 -9.98
N GLN A 93 4.80 -18.22 -9.97
CA GLN A 93 3.68 -18.95 -10.56
C GLN A 93 2.54 -19.20 -9.56
N GLU A 94 2.84 -19.21 -8.27
CA GLU A 94 1.90 -19.56 -7.20
C GLU A 94 1.80 -18.39 -6.23
N GLN A 95 0.59 -17.88 -6.03
CA GLN A 95 0.37 -16.77 -5.11
C GLN A 95 0.55 -17.22 -3.66
N GLY A 96 1.13 -16.34 -2.83
CA GLY A 96 1.47 -16.68 -1.45
C GLY A 96 1.65 -15.46 -0.55
N LEU A 97 1.77 -15.74 0.74
CA LEU A 97 2.08 -14.74 1.76
C LEU A 97 3.56 -14.37 1.69
N LEU A 98 3.87 -13.09 1.88
CA LEU A 98 5.23 -12.61 2.12
C LEU A 98 5.49 -12.57 3.62
N TYR A 99 6.59 -13.16 4.04
CA TYR A 99 6.96 -13.25 5.44
C TYR A 99 7.18 -11.87 6.08
N LEU A 100 6.66 -11.68 7.28
CA LEU A 100 6.97 -10.54 8.13
C LEU A 100 7.47 -11.05 9.49
N PRO A 101 8.55 -10.45 10.04
CA PRO A 101 9.19 -10.99 11.24
C PRO A 101 8.47 -10.67 12.55
N ARG A 102 7.62 -9.64 12.58
CA ARG A 102 6.96 -9.18 13.81
C ARG A 102 5.44 -9.38 13.76
N PRO A 103 4.77 -9.48 14.92
CA PRO A 103 3.33 -9.38 15.00
C PRO A 103 2.79 -8.11 14.33
N TYR A 104 1.60 -8.19 13.75
CA TYR A 104 0.92 -7.04 13.15
C TYR A 104 -0.57 -7.17 13.28
N VAL A 105 -1.28 -6.05 13.16
CA VAL A 105 -2.74 -6.01 13.22
C VAL A 105 -3.29 -5.83 11.81
N VAL A 106 -4.33 -6.61 11.47
CA VAL A 106 -5.00 -6.58 10.16
C VAL A 106 -6.24 -5.68 10.18
N PRO A 107 -6.73 -5.20 9.02
CA PRO A 107 -7.99 -4.46 8.95
C PRO A 107 -9.22 -5.28 9.40
N GLY A 108 -9.13 -6.61 9.31
CA GLY A 108 -10.14 -7.57 9.76
C GLY A 108 -11.01 -8.17 8.65
N GLY A 109 -11.87 -9.12 9.03
CA GLY A 109 -12.79 -9.77 8.10
C GLY A 109 -12.08 -10.77 7.18
N ARG A 110 -12.08 -10.49 5.87
CA ARG A 110 -11.44 -11.35 4.85
C ARG A 110 -9.93 -11.12 4.71
N PHE A 111 -9.41 -10.05 5.31
CA PHE A 111 -8.02 -9.61 5.20
C PHE A 111 -7.19 -10.22 6.32
N ASN A 112 -6.15 -10.98 5.94
CA ASN A 112 -5.19 -11.59 6.86
C ASN A 112 -3.76 -11.05 6.65
N GLU A 113 -3.64 -10.02 5.83
CA GLU A 113 -2.40 -9.36 5.43
C GLU A 113 -2.22 -8.05 6.19
N MET A 114 -0.97 -7.65 6.41
CA MET A 114 -0.65 -6.30 6.86
C MET A 114 -0.79 -5.34 5.67
N TYR A 115 -1.72 -4.39 5.76
CA TYR A 115 -1.96 -3.39 4.72
C TYR A 115 -1.14 -2.12 4.96
N GLY A 116 -0.70 -1.46 3.89
CA GLY A 116 0.17 -0.29 3.95
C GLY A 116 -0.40 0.90 4.74
N TRP A 117 -1.44 1.55 4.22
CA TRP A 117 -1.95 2.77 4.86
C TRP A 117 -2.86 2.52 6.08
N ASP A 118 -3.62 1.41 6.11
CA ASP A 118 -4.45 1.01 7.25
C ASP A 118 -3.62 0.89 8.52
N SER A 119 -2.40 0.36 8.39
CA SER A 119 -1.46 0.17 9.50
C SER A 119 -1.12 1.47 10.23
N TYR A 120 -1.12 2.62 9.54
CA TYR A 120 -0.93 3.91 10.22
C TYR A 120 -2.08 4.20 11.18
N PHE A 121 -3.33 4.12 10.70
CA PHE A 121 -4.50 4.39 11.52
C PHE A 121 -4.64 3.39 12.67
N ILE A 122 -4.34 2.11 12.41
CA ILE A 122 -4.30 1.07 13.44
C ILE A 122 -3.21 1.38 14.47
N GLN A 123 -2.00 1.74 14.05
CA GLN A 123 -0.92 2.09 14.96
C GLN A 123 -1.28 3.27 15.87
N MET A 124 -1.97 4.29 15.35
CA MET A 124 -2.44 5.41 16.18
C MET A 124 -3.43 4.94 17.26
N GLY A 125 -4.31 3.98 16.94
CA GLY A 125 -5.19 3.33 17.91
C GLY A 125 -4.43 2.54 18.98
N LEU A 126 -3.47 1.71 18.57
CA LEU A 126 -2.60 0.95 19.46
C LEU A 126 -1.83 1.85 20.43
N LEU A 127 -1.21 2.92 19.91
CA LEU A 127 -0.50 3.89 20.72
C LEU A 127 -1.45 4.57 21.73
N ARG A 128 -2.69 4.90 21.33
CA ARG A 128 -3.67 5.47 22.26
C ARG A 128 -4.01 4.52 23.41
N ASP A 129 -4.13 3.22 23.13
CA ASP A 129 -4.44 2.20 24.13
C ASP A 129 -3.22 1.69 24.92
N GLY A 130 -2.02 2.17 24.61
CA GLY A 130 -0.79 1.81 25.32
C GLY A 130 -0.08 0.58 24.77
N GLU A 131 -0.52 0.03 23.65
CA GLU A 131 0.06 -1.11 22.93
C GLU A 131 1.33 -0.70 22.14
N VAL A 132 2.29 -0.05 22.83
CA VAL A 132 3.47 0.57 22.20
C VAL A 132 4.38 -0.46 21.54
N ALA A 133 4.50 -1.67 22.12
CA ALA A 133 5.31 -2.74 21.55
C ALA A 133 4.74 -3.21 20.20
N LEU A 134 3.45 -3.49 20.13
CA LEU A 134 2.77 -3.90 18.90
C LEU A 134 2.78 -2.78 17.84
N ALA A 135 2.62 -1.53 18.27
CA ALA A 135 2.75 -0.37 17.38
C ALA A 135 4.17 -0.29 16.77
N LYS A 136 5.21 -0.53 17.56
CA LYS A 136 6.60 -0.60 17.08
C LYS A 136 6.83 -1.78 16.16
N ASP A 137 6.28 -2.95 16.47
CA ASP A 137 6.37 -4.16 15.65
C ASP A 137 5.82 -3.93 14.23
N MET A 138 4.70 -3.21 14.10
CA MET A 138 4.17 -2.81 12.79
C MET A 138 5.14 -1.88 12.03
N ALA A 139 5.74 -0.90 12.69
CA ALA A 139 6.76 -0.06 12.04
C ALA A 139 8.00 -0.87 11.63
N ASP A 140 8.44 -1.82 12.46
CA ASP A 140 9.55 -2.73 12.15
C ASP A 140 9.26 -3.62 10.94
N ASN A 141 8.01 -4.06 10.77
CA ASN A 141 7.58 -4.78 9.57
C ASN A 141 7.68 -3.92 8.31
N PHE A 142 7.28 -2.64 8.33
CA PHE A 142 7.52 -1.75 7.18
C PHE A 142 8.99 -1.51 6.89
N LEU A 143 9.84 -1.40 7.91
CA LEU A 143 11.29 -1.35 7.71
C LEU A 143 11.81 -2.66 7.08
N TYR A 144 11.25 -3.81 7.44
CA TYR A 144 11.53 -5.11 6.82
C TYR A 144 11.09 -5.13 5.35
N GLU A 145 9.85 -4.74 5.04
CA GLU A 145 9.33 -4.69 3.66
C GLU A 145 10.18 -3.79 2.76
N ILE A 146 10.57 -2.61 3.24
CA ILE A 146 11.43 -1.72 2.46
C ILE A 146 12.79 -2.36 2.19
N ARG A 147 13.37 -3.03 3.19
CA ARG A 147 14.68 -3.67 3.04
C ARG A 147 14.62 -4.84 2.05
N GLU A 148 13.67 -5.76 2.23
CA GLU A 148 13.61 -7.03 1.51
C GLU A 148 12.75 -6.99 0.24
N TYR A 149 11.68 -6.19 0.21
CA TYR A 149 10.70 -6.09 -0.89
C TYR A 149 10.76 -4.75 -1.63
N GLY A 150 11.58 -3.82 -1.13
CA GLY A 150 11.95 -2.58 -1.81
C GLY A 150 11.06 -1.39 -1.50
N LYS A 151 9.88 -1.59 -0.91
CA LYS A 151 8.89 -0.56 -0.57
C LYS A 151 7.94 -1.08 0.51
N VAL A 152 7.17 -0.19 1.13
CA VAL A 152 5.95 -0.61 1.85
C VAL A 152 4.95 -1.12 0.82
N LEU A 153 4.43 -2.32 1.01
CA LEU A 153 3.53 -2.96 0.06
C LEU A 153 2.08 -2.50 0.28
N ASN A 154 1.24 -2.70 -0.73
CA ASN A 154 -0.22 -2.58 -0.56
C ASN A 154 -0.68 -3.54 0.55
N ALA A 155 -0.32 -4.81 0.44
CA ALA A 155 -0.28 -5.75 1.54
C ALA A 155 0.79 -6.83 1.30
N ASN A 156 1.16 -7.62 2.31
CA ASN A 156 2.24 -8.59 2.22
C ASN A 156 1.87 -9.91 1.47
N ARG A 157 1.45 -9.78 0.21
CA ARG A 157 1.18 -10.90 -0.73
C ARG A 157 1.95 -10.72 -2.03
N THR A 158 2.25 -11.84 -2.69
CA THR A 158 3.03 -11.84 -3.95
C THR A 158 2.42 -11.00 -5.05
N TYR A 159 1.09 -10.98 -5.20
CA TYR A 159 0.39 -10.18 -6.21
C TYR A 159 0.36 -8.67 -5.90
N TYR A 160 0.90 -8.25 -4.75
CA TYR A 160 1.09 -6.85 -4.37
C TYR A 160 2.56 -6.39 -4.42
N LEU A 161 3.53 -7.24 -4.81
CA LEU A 161 4.96 -6.87 -4.86
C LEU A 161 5.28 -5.67 -5.76
N THR A 162 4.45 -5.42 -6.77
CA THR A 162 4.60 -4.31 -7.71
C THR A 162 3.95 -3.01 -7.23
N ARG A 163 3.17 -3.06 -6.14
CA ARG A 163 2.28 -2.00 -5.72
C ARG A 163 2.49 -1.56 -4.27
N SER A 164 2.47 -0.26 -4.05
CA SER A 164 2.52 0.33 -2.70
C SER A 164 1.12 0.79 -2.21
N GLN A 165 1.10 1.67 -1.22
CA GLN A 165 -0.07 2.40 -0.71
C GLN A 165 0.37 3.77 -0.16
N PRO A 166 -0.57 4.69 0.15
CA PRO A 166 -0.24 6.03 0.65
C PRO A 166 0.82 6.03 1.78
N PRO A 167 1.93 6.80 1.65
CA PRO A 167 3.11 6.63 2.51
C PRO A 167 2.99 7.36 3.86
N PHE A 168 2.92 6.60 4.96
CA PHE A 168 2.87 7.12 6.34
C PHE A 168 4.08 6.74 7.22
N LEU A 169 5.12 6.11 6.64
CA LEU A 169 6.25 5.53 7.38
C LEU A 169 6.87 6.50 8.40
N THR A 170 7.18 7.73 7.99
CA THR A 170 7.87 8.70 8.85
C THR A 170 7.04 9.15 10.04
N GLU A 171 5.72 9.31 9.88
CA GLU A 171 4.84 9.61 11.02
C GLU A 171 4.74 8.40 11.95
N MET A 172 4.67 7.18 11.42
CA MET A 172 4.66 5.97 12.24
C MET A 172 5.94 5.83 13.09
N LEU A 173 7.10 6.12 12.49
CA LEU A 173 8.39 6.11 13.20
C LEU A 173 8.44 7.18 14.29
N LEU A 174 8.02 8.42 13.99
CA LEU A 174 7.97 9.50 14.96
C LEU A 174 6.97 9.22 16.09
N ALA A 175 5.80 8.66 15.78
CA ALA A 175 4.77 8.34 16.75
C ALA A 175 5.26 7.30 17.79
N VAL A 176 5.99 6.27 17.35
CA VAL A 176 6.64 5.31 18.23
C VAL A 176 7.79 5.96 19.00
N TYR A 177 8.67 6.72 18.32
CA TYR A 177 9.78 7.42 18.97
C TYR A 177 9.32 8.37 20.09
N ARG A 178 8.22 9.10 19.89
CA ARG A 178 7.65 10.00 20.90
C ARG A 178 7.22 9.27 22.18
N ARG A 179 7.04 7.94 22.12
CA ARG A 179 6.66 7.10 23.27
C ARG A 179 7.84 6.35 23.88
N THR A 180 8.81 5.96 23.06
CA THR A 180 9.95 5.13 23.50
C THR A 180 11.23 5.93 23.74
N HIS A 181 11.36 7.08 23.09
CA HIS A 181 12.59 7.86 22.98
C HIS A 181 13.80 7.05 22.47
N ASP A 182 13.56 5.97 21.72
CA ASP A 182 14.61 5.10 21.19
C ASP A 182 15.32 5.76 20.00
N VAL A 183 16.34 6.56 20.31
CA VAL A 183 17.15 7.28 19.33
C VAL A 183 17.90 6.33 18.41
N LYS A 184 18.36 5.18 18.93
CA LYS A 184 19.08 4.20 18.12
C LYS A 184 18.17 3.58 17.06
N TRP A 185 16.99 3.14 17.47
CA TRP A 185 15.99 2.59 16.55
C TRP A 185 15.59 3.60 15.46
N LEU A 186 15.40 4.88 15.85
CA LEU A 186 15.11 5.93 14.89
C LEU A 186 16.30 6.17 13.93
N ALA A 187 17.54 6.13 14.42
CA ALA A 187 18.74 6.25 13.57
C ALA A 187 18.87 5.09 12.57
N ASP A 188 18.57 3.87 12.99
CA ASP A 188 18.64 2.67 12.16
C ASP A 188 17.59 2.69 11.03
N SER A 189 16.47 3.41 11.22
CA SER A 189 15.39 3.55 10.23
C SER A 189 15.74 4.45 9.03
N VAL A 190 16.75 5.31 9.15
CA VAL A 190 17.05 6.39 8.17
C VAL A 190 17.29 5.86 6.76
N SER A 191 17.98 4.73 6.62
CA SER A 191 18.26 4.16 5.29
C SER A 191 16.98 3.66 4.61
N ALA A 192 16.01 3.16 5.38
CA ALA A 192 14.72 2.73 4.83
C ALA A 192 13.87 3.94 4.42
N ILE A 193 13.90 5.03 5.20
CA ILE A 193 13.24 6.29 4.82
C ILE A 193 13.75 6.80 3.47
N ASP A 194 15.08 6.88 3.30
CA ASP A 194 15.68 7.34 2.04
C ASP A 194 15.34 6.41 0.86
N LYS A 195 15.42 5.09 1.05
CA LYS A 195 15.05 4.11 0.03
C LYS A 195 13.57 4.24 -0.39
N TYR A 196 12.67 4.36 0.58
CA TYR A 196 11.23 4.47 0.31
C TYR A 196 10.85 5.84 -0.27
N TYR A 197 11.52 6.92 0.14
CA TYR A 197 11.35 8.23 -0.49
C TYR A 197 11.77 8.18 -1.97
N ARG A 198 12.92 7.57 -2.28
CA ARG A 198 13.39 7.42 -3.67
C ARG A 198 12.42 6.63 -4.54
N TYR A 199 11.73 5.63 -4.00
CA TYR A 199 10.68 4.90 -4.72
C TYR A 199 9.60 5.86 -5.25
N TRP A 200 9.13 6.80 -4.43
CA TRP A 200 8.12 7.79 -4.84
C TRP A 200 8.67 8.95 -5.67
N THR A 201 9.95 9.27 -5.56
CA THR A 201 10.59 10.41 -6.24
C THR A 201 11.54 10.01 -7.36
N SER A 202 11.31 8.84 -7.96
CA SER A 202 12.00 8.36 -9.16
C SER A 202 10.97 7.97 -10.20
N GLU A 203 11.33 7.96 -11.48
CA GLU A 203 10.42 7.46 -12.52
C GLU A 203 10.11 5.96 -12.30
N PRO A 204 8.87 5.52 -12.56
CA PRO A 204 7.78 6.25 -13.20
C PRO A 204 6.86 7.05 -12.25
N HIS A 205 7.07 7.00 -10.94
CA HIS A 205 6.28 7.75 -9.94
C HIS A 205 6.55 9.25 -9.99
N LEU A 206 7.79 9.67 -10.18
CA LEU A 206 8.13 11.06 -10.47
C LEU A 206 7.68 11.43 -11.88
N THR A 207 6.99 12.55 -12.03
CA THR A 207 6.69 13.14 -13.35
C THR A 207 7.64 14.32 -13.59
N PRO A 208 8.61 14.21 -14.52
CA PRO A 208 9.65 15.22 -14.73
C PRO A 208 9.11 16.62 -15.02
N GLU A 209 7.96 16.71 -15.68
CA GLU A 209 7.32 17.94 -16.13
C GLU A 209 6.94 18.85 -14.95
N THR A 210 6.34 18.26 -13.91
CA THR A 210 5.89 18.98 -12.72
C THR A 210 6.89 18.88 -11.57
N GLY A 211 7.75 17.85 -11.59
CA GLY A 211 8.61 17.46 -10.49
C GLY A 211 7.82 17.04 -9.24
N LEU A 212 6.61 16.51 -9.42
CA LEU A 212 5.73 15.94 -8.41
C LEU A 212 5.55 14.44 -8.64
N ALA A 213 4.94 13.73 -7.68
CA ALA A 213 4.72 12.29 -7.77
C ALA A 213 3.29 11.96 -8.24
N ARG A 214 3.15 10.77 -8.84
CA ARG A 214 1.89 10.12 -9.19
C ARG A 214 1.85 8.69 -8.63
N TYR A 215 0.66 8.12 -8.51
CA TYR A 215 0.53 6.68 -8.32
C TYR A 215 0.81 5.96 -9.65
N TYR A 216 1.62 4.91 -9.59
CA TYR A 216 2.03 4.16 -10.77
C TYR A 216 2.49 2.74 -10.37
N ASP A 217 1.58 1.76 -10.41
CA ASP A 217 1.92 0.36 -10.15
C ASP A 217 2.89 -0.15 -11.25
N LEU A 218 3.93 -0.87 -10.84
CA LEU A 218 4.95 -1.42 -11.75
C LEU A 218 4.51 -2.72 -12.45
N GLY A 219 3.37 -3.29 -12.06
CA GLY A 219 2.80 -4.52 -12.62
C GLY A 219 1.98 -4.27 -13.88
N GLU A 220 1.90 -5.28 -14.73
CA GLU A 220 1.20 -5.21 -16.03
C GLU A 220 0.00 -6.17 -16.08
N GLY A 221 -0.94 -5.89 -16.98
CA GLY A 221 -2.12 -6.72 -17.20
C GLY A 221 -3.12 -6.72 -16.03
N PRO A 222 -4.16 -7.58 -16.06
CA PRO A 222 -5.18 -7.60 -15.02
C PRO A 222 -4.60 -7.95 -13.65
N ALA A 223 -5.13 -7.33 -12.60
CA ALA A 223 -4.77 -7.62 -11.22
C ALA A 223 -5.31 -9.01 -10.79
N PRO A 224 -4.46 -9.96 -10.33
CA PRO A 224 -4.87 -11.34 -10.08
C PRO A 224 -6.01 -11.50 -9.07
N GLU A 225 -6.05 -10.65 -8.04
CA GLU A 225 -7.08 -10.63 -7.00
C GLU A 225 -8.46 -10.24 -7.54
N VAL A 226 -8.50 -9.44 -8.61
CA VAL A 226 -9.74 -9.00 -9.28
C VAL A 226 -10.34 -10.15 -10.06
N LEU A 227 -9.50 -10.84 -10.84
CA LEU A 227 -9.91 -12.00 -11.62
C LEU A 227 -10.39 -13.17 -10.77
N SER A 228 -9.89 -13.28 -9.54
CA SER A 228 -10.11 -14.45 -8.69
C SER A 228 -11.16 -14.24 -7.60
N SER A 229 -11.32 -13.02 -7.07
CA SER A 229 -12.14 -12.77 -5.88
C SER A 229 -13.16 -11.65 -6.01
N GLU A 230 -13.01 -10.74 -6.97
CA GLU A 230 -13.95 -9.63 -7.20
C GLU A 230 -14.98 -10.06 -8.25
N VAL A 231 -15.80 -11.05 -7.87
CA VAL A 231 -16.86 -11.62 -8.70
C VAL A 231 -18.23 -11.36 -8.11
N ASP A 232 -19.18 -10.97 -8.95
CA ASP A 232 -20.58 -10.79 -8.55
C ASP A 232 -21.31 -12.14 -8.37
N SER A 233 -22.58 -12.08 -7.96
CA SER A 233 -23.42 -13.27 -7.78
C SER A 233 -23.66 -14.09 -9.06
N HIS A 234 -23.34 -13.53 -10.24
CA HIS A 234 -23.44 -14.17 -11.54
C HIS A 234 -22.08 -14.64 -12.06
N GLY A 235 -21.02 -14.53 -11.26
CA GLY A 235 -19.66 -14.95 -11.61
C GLY A 235 -18.93 -13.97 -12.56
N ARG A 236 -19.43 -12.74 -12.71
CA ARG A 236 -18.77 -11.71 -13.53
C ARG A 236 -17.72 -11.00 -12.69
N THR A 237 -16.53 -10.83 -13.24
CA THR A 237 -15.47 -10.04 -12.61
C THR A 237 -15.78 -8.56 -12.66
N ASP A 238 -15.16 -7.74 -11.82
CA ASP A 238 -15.23 -6.28 -11.93
C ASP A 238 -14.82 -5.79 -13.33
N TYR A 239 -13.86 -6.43 -13.99
CA TYR A 239 -13.50 -6.13 -15.38
C TYR A 239 -14.62 -6.42 -16.38
N ASP A 240 -15.45 -7.44 -16.14
CA ASP A 240 -16.65 -7.68 -16.94
C ASP A 240 -17.67 -6.56 -16.79
N LEU A 241 -17.85 -6.07 -15.55
CA LEU A 241 -18.72 -4.94 -15.26
C LEU A 241 -18.22 -3.64 -15.89
N VAL A 242 -16.91 -3.40 -15.90
CA VAL A 242 -16.31 -2.24 -16.57
C VAL A 242 -16.49 -2.31 -18.09
N LYS A 243 -16.21 -3.45 -18.73
CA LYS A 243 -16.44 -3.64 -20.18
C LYS A 243 -17.89 -3.33 -20.55
N ASP A 244 -18.80 -3.81 -19.73
CA ASP A 244 -20.24 -3.63 -19.87
C ASP A 244 -20.68 -2.16 -19.64
N TYR A 245 -20.03 -1.45 -18.72
CA TYR A 245 -20.21 -0.01 -18.56
C TYR A 245 -19.81 0.76 -19.82
N TYR A 246 -18.61 0.53 -20.37
CA TYR A 246 -18.14 1.21 -21.59
C TYR A 246 -19.02 0.94 -22.82
N ARG A 247 -19.63 -0.24 -22.92
CA ARG A 247 -20.58 -0.55 -24.02
C ARG A 247 -21.86 0.27 -23.96
N ARG A 248 -22.34 0.58 -22.74
CA ARG A 248 -23.64 1.22 -22.52
C ARG A 248 -23.57 2.72 -22.28
N HIS A 249 -22.41 3.23 -21.89
CA HIS A 249 -22.24 4.61 -21.48
C HIS A 249 -21.19 5.31 -22.32
N ARG A 250 -21.51 6.53 -22.76
CA ARG A 250 -20.53 7.43 -23.37
C ARG A 250 -19.73 8.09 -22.25
N VAL A 251 -18.42 7.88 -22.24
CA VAL A 251 -17.48 8.53 -21.31
C VAL A 251 -16.87 9.77 -21.99
N THR A 252 -16.88 10.91 -21.30
CA THR A 252 -16.36 12.19 -21.81
C THR A 252 -15.25 12.79 -20.96
N ASP A 253 -15.03 12.25 -19.77
CA ASP A 253 -14.02 12.69 -18.80
C ASP A 253 -12.59 12.50 -19.33
N TYR A 254 -12.39 11.46 -20.13
CA TYR A 254 -11.14 11.10 -20.83
C TYR A 254 -11.42 10.46 -22.19
N ASP A 255 -10.37 10.25 -22.99
CA ASP A 255 -10.45 9.50 -24.25
C ASP A 255 -10.63 8.01 -23.97
N ALA A 256 -11.88 7.55 -23.97
CA ALA A 256 -12.23 6.16 -23.66
C ALA A 256 -11.57 5.14 -24.60
N SER A 257 -11.18 5.53 -25.82
CA SER A 257 -10.53 4.62 -26.77
C SER A 257 -9.15 4.14 -26.31
N LYS A 258 -8.51 4.89 -25.41
CA LYS A 258 -7.27 4.48 -24.74
C LYS A 258 -7.46 3.33 -23.77
N PHE A 259 -8.65 3.19 -23.20
CA PHE A 259 -8.95 2.29 -22.09
C PHE A 259 -9.83 1.09 -22.50
N TYR A 260 -10.62 1.26 -23.56
CA TYR A 260 -11.55 0.26 -24.06
C TYR A 260 -11.55 0.24 -25.59
N ASP A 261 -11.24 -0.93 -26.14
CA ASP A 261 -11.36 -1.18 -27.58
C ASP A 261 -12.78 -1.65 -27.90
N SER A 262 -13.56 -0.75 -28.49
CA SER A 262 -14.94 -1.02 -28.90
C SER A 262 -15.07 -2.07 -30.01
N ALA A 263 -14.04 -2.30 -30.82
CA ALA A 263 -14.08 -3.28 -31.91
C ALA A 263 -13.91 -4.71 -31.39
N THR A 264 -13.02 -4.92 -30.41
CA THR A 264 -12.77 -6.24 -29.80
C THR A 264 -13.56 -6.46 -28.51
N GLY A 265 -14.10 -5.38 -27.94
CA GLY A 265 -14.81 -5.40 -26.66
C GLY A 265 -13.92 -5.65 -25.46
N GLN A 266 -12.61 -5.41 -25.58
CA GLN A 266 -11.59 -5.66 -24.56
C GLN A 266 -11.10 -4.39 -23.87
N LEU A 267 -10.64 -4.54 -22.63
CA LEU A 267 -9.90 -3.49 -21.92
C LEU A 267 -8.45 -3.47 -22.40
N THR A 268 -7.87 -2.29 -22.51
CA THR A 268 -6.49 -2.11 -22.99
C THR A 268 -5.47 -2.28 -21.87
N ALA A 269 -4.18 -2.33 -22.23
CA ALA A 269 -3.09 -2.28 -21.26
C ALA A 269 -3.12 -1.00 -20.40
N GLU A 270 -3.51 0.13 -20.99
CA GLU A 270 -3.60 1.42 -20.28
C GLU A 270 -4.69 1.39 -19.21
N PHE A 271 -5.82 0.72 -19.46
CA PHE A 271 -6.84 0.50 -18.43
C PHE A 271 -6.31 -0.31 -17.25
N TYR A 272 -5.64 -1.43 -17.51
CA TYR A 272 -5.09 -2.24 -16.43
C TYR A 272 -4.01 -1.52 -15.63
N LYS A 273 -3.20 -0.68 -16.29
CA LYS A 273 -2.24 0.19 -15.61
C LYS A 273 -2.94 1.23 -14.72
N GLY A 274 -4.03 1.81 -15.21
CA GLY A 274 -4.91 2.71 -14.47
C GLY A 274 -5.52 2.07 -13.23
N ASP A 275 -6.19 0.92 -13.38
CA ASP A 275 -6.81 0.17 -12.28
C ASP A 275 -5.79 -0.19 -11.19
N ARG A 276 -4.64 -0.75 -11.58
CA ARG A 276 -3.56 -1.09 -10.63
C ARG A 276 -3.04 0.13 -9.88
N SER A 277 -2.86 1.25 -10.57
CA SER A 277 -2.37 2.50 -9.96
C SER A 277 -3.44 3.18 -9.09
N MET A 278 -4.73 3.02 -9.43
CA MET A 278 -5.84 3.42 -8.58
C MET A 278 -5.82 2.63 -7.26
N ARG A 279 -5.58 1.32 -7.30
CA ARG A 279 -5.43 0.48 -6.10
C ARG A 279 -4.20 0.88 -5.26
N GLU A 280 -3.16 1.45 -5.88
CA GLU A 280 -2.01 2.02 -5.15
C GLU A 280 -2.40 3.29 -4.38
N SER A 281 -3.43 4.00 -4.83
CA SER A 281 -3.95 5.18 -4.13
C SER A 281 -4.78 4.85 -2.89
N GLY A 282 -5.30 3.63 -2.78
CA GLY A 282 -6.24 3.21 -1.74
C GLY A 282 -7.69 3.70 -1.94
N PHE A 283 -7.99 4.35 -3.07
CA PHE A 283 -9.33 4.83 -3.43
C PHE A 283 -9.94 4.00 -4.57
N ASP A 284 -9.92 2.67 -4.42
CA ASP A 284 -10.42 1.70 -5.38
C ASP A 284 -11.83 1.15 -5.05
N PRO A 285 -12.80 1.24 -5.98
CA PRO A 285 -12.85 2.19 -7.08
C PRO A 285 -13.29 3.58 -6.63
N SER A 286 -12.88 4.60 -7.37
CA SER A 286 -13.42 5.96 -7.28
C SER A 286 -13.53 6.59 -8.67
N ASN A 287 -14.33 7.65 -8.80
CA ASN A 287 -14.49 8.38 -10.05
C ASN A 287 -13.72 9.71 -10.08
N ARG A 288 -12.69 9.85 -9.25
CA ARG A 288 -11.92 11.10 -9.09
C ARG A 288 -11.20 11.51 -10.37
N PHE A 289 -10.80 10.54 -11.21
CA PHE A 289 -10.12 10.78 -12.49
C PHE A 289 -10.98 10.30 -13.65
N GLY A 290 -12.28 10.60 -13.58
CA GLY A 290 -13.31 10.01 -14.43
C GLY A 290 -13.72 8.60 -13.99
N PRO A 291 -14.64 7.93 -14.72
CA PRO A 291 -15.12 6.60 -14.37
C PRO A 291 -13.99 5.61 -14.10
N PHE A 292 -14.06 4.92 -12.96
CA PHE A 292 -13.07 3.94 -12.49
C PHE A 292 -11.67 4.50 -12.23
N SER A 293 -11.48 5.82 -12.29
CA SER A 293 -10.17 6.47 -12.20
C SER A 293 -9.12 5.87 -13.14
N ALA A 294 -9.55 5.37 -14.30
CA ALA A 294 -8.67 4.68 -15.26
C ALA A 294 -7.52 5.59 -15.74
N ASP A 295 -7.74 6.90 -15.79
CA ASP A 295 -6.79 7.91 -16.26
C ASP A 295 -5.77 8.35 -15.18
N ILE A 296 -5.83 7.79 -13.95
CA ILE A 296 -5.06 8.22 -12.76
C ILE A 296 -3.55 8.39 -13.00
N VAL A 297 -2.96 7.57 -13.87
CA VAL A 297 -1.51 7.60 -14.14
C VAL A 297 -1.05 8.88 -14.84
N HIS A 298 -1.97 9.72 -15.30
CA HIS A 298 -1.68 11.00 -15.95
C HIS A 298 -1.84 12.20 -15.01
N TYR A 299 -1.99 11.94 -13.72
CA TYR A 299 -2.25 12.96 -12.70
C TYR A 299 -1.21 12.91 -11.58
N ASN A 300 -0.93 14.05 -10.96
CA ASN A 300 -0.16 14.16 -9.71
C ASN A 300 -1.11 14.41 -8.54
N PRO A 301 -1.62 13.40 -7.82
CA PRO A 301 -2.66 13.62 -6.82
C PRO A 301 -2.17 14.49 -5.66
N VAL A 302 -2.98 15.46 -5.24
CA VAL A 302 -2.65 16.29 -4.06
C VAL A 302 -2.45 15.42 -2.82
N CYS A 303 -3.23 14.35 -2.63
CA CYS A 303 -3.09 13.45 -1.48
C CYS A 303 -1.68 12.84 -1.38
N LEU A 304 -1.16 12.28 -2.48
CA LEU A 304 0.20 11.72 -2.50
C LEU A 304 1.25 12.79 -2.23
N ASN A 305 1.14 13.95 -2.88
CA ASN A 305 2.14 15.01 -2.76
C ASN A 305 2.10 15.71 -1.39
N SER A 306 0.95 15.76 -0.73
CA SER A 306 0.85 16.17 0.67
C SER A 306 1.53 15.17 1.61
N LEU A 307 1.38 13.86 1.38
CA LEU A 307 2.07 12.84 2.17
C LEU A 307 3.58 12.85 1.96
N LEU A 308 4.05 13.12 0.73
CA LEU A 308 5.48 13.29 0.48
C LEU A 308 6.04 14.58 1.10
N TYR A 309 5.25 15.66 1.14
CA TYR A 309 5.61 16.86 1.90
C TYR A 309 5.75 16.57 3.39
N LEU A 310 4.82 15.79 3.96
CA LEU A 310 4.92 15.32 5.35
C LEU A 310 6.16 14.45 5.55
N MET A 311 6.42 13.51 4.64
CA MET A 311 7.60 12.65 4.70
C MET A 311 8.90 13.47 4.66
N GLU A 312 9.00 14.48 3.80
CA GLU A 312 10.16 15.38 3.74
C GLU A 312 10.31 16.20 5.04
N SER A 313 9.22 16.75 5.55
CA SER A 313 9.20 17.57 6.78
C SER A 313 9.56 16.75 8.02
N GLN A 314 8.97 15.56 8.15
CA GLN A 314 9.21 14.63 9.26
C GLN A 314 10.60 14.01 9.18
N THR A 315 11.12 13.75 7.98
CA THR A 315 12.51 13.31 7.84
C THR A 315 13.47 14.40 8.29
N ALA A 316 13.17 15.68 8.04
CA ALA A 316 13.95 16.77 8.61
C ALA A 316 13.91 16.81 10.14
N GLU A 317 12.74 16.57 10.76
CA GLU A 317 12.59 16.43 12.22
C GLU A 317 13.46 15.28 12.74
N ILE A 318 13.38 14.10 12.10
CA ILE A 318 14.19 12.93 12.44
C ILE A 318 15.68 13.27 12.34
N MET A 319 16.14 13.91 11.27
CA MET A 319 17.55 14.31 11.15
C MET A 319 17.98 15.27 12.26
N GLY A 320 17.11 16.21 12.67
CA GLY A 320 17.37 17.12 13.79
C GLY A 320 17.50 16.38 15.13
N ILE A 321 16.57 15.45 15.42
CA ILE A 321 16.62 14.57 16.60
C ILE A 321 17.96 13.80 16.65
N LEU A 322 18.47 13.38 15.49
CA LEU A 322 19.73 12.65 15.37
C LEU A 322 20.98 13.55 15.34
N GLY A 323 20.83 14.87 15.50
CA GLY A 323 21.94 15.84 15.46
C GLY A 323 22.54 16.04 14.06
N ARG A 324 21.82 15.68 12.99
CA ARG A 324 22.27 15.74 11.59
C ARG A 324 21.73 16.98 10.88
N GLU A 325 22.05 18.17 11.40
CA GLU A 325 21.43 19.44 10.96
C GLU A 325 21.62 19.77 9.47
N LYS A 326 22.76 19.41 8.86
CA LYS A 326 22.95 19.61 7.41
C LYS A 326 21.93 18.82 6.60
N SER A 327 21.74 17.55 6.92
CA SER A 327 20.73 16.69 6.30
C SER A 327 19.32 17.20 6.61
N ALA A 328 19.06 17.65 7.84
CA ALA A 328 17.78 18.25 8.21
C ALA A 328 17.44 19.46 7.32
N ALA A 329 18.41 20.36 7.08
CA ALA A 329 18.23 21.51 6.20
C ALA A 329 17.93 21.12 4.74
N GLU A 330 18.58 20.08 4.21
CA GLU A 330 18.29 19.55 2.88
C GLU A 330 16.86 19.03 2.75
N TRP A 331 16.38 18.29 3.77
CA TRP A 331 15.00 17.80 3.80
C TRP A 331 13.97 18.94 3.94
N ARG A 332 14.23 19.96 4.77
CA ARG A 332 13.39 21.17 4.86
C ARG A 332 13.30 21.90 3.52
N LYS A 333 14.41 21.96 2.77
CA LYS A 333 14.44 22.54 1.43
C LYS A 333 13.53 21.76 0.47
N ARG A 334 13.61 20.43 0.45
CA ARG A 334 12.73 19.56 -0.37
C ARG A 334 11.25 19.80 -0.06
N ALA A 335 10.89 19.80 1.23
CA ALA A 335 9.53 20.09 1.69
C ALA A 335 9.03 21.46 1.20
N THR A 336 9.87 22.49 1.33
CA THR A 336 9.54 23.85 0.88
C THR A 336 9.33 23.91 -0.63
N GLU A 337 10.20 23.26 -1.42
CA GLU A 337 10.08 23.19 -2.88
C GLU A 337 8.81 22.45 -3.31
N ARG A 338 8.47 21.32 -2.65
CA ARG A 338 7.24 20.58 -2.94
C ARG A 338 6.00 21.39 -2.60
N ALA A 339 5.95 22.02 -1.43
CA ALA A 339 4.85 22.88 -1.03
C ALA A 339 4.65 24.02 -2.04
N GLY A 340 5.74 24.64 -2.51
CA GLY A 340 5.70 25.66 -3.57
C GLY A 340 5.10 25.13 -4.87
N LYS A 341 5.49 23.93 -5.32
CA LYS A 341 4.92 23.29 -6.51
C LYS A 341 3.44 22.94 -6.34
N VAL A 342 3.05 22.35 -5.22
CA VAL A 342 1.65 22.01 -4.91
C VAL A 342 0.80 23.28 -4.89
N ASN A 343 1.21 24.31 -4.17
CA ASN A 343 0.48 25.59 -4.13
C ASN A 343 0.36 26.22 -5.51
N ARG A 344 1.40 26.14 -6.34
CA ARG A 344 1.36 26.72 -7.70
C ARG A 344 0.48 25.93 -8.67
N LEU A 345 0.48 24.60 -8.58
CA LEU A 345 -0.12 23.72 -9.59
C LEU A 345 -1.50 23.17 -9.20
N MET A 346 -1.86 23.23 -7.92
CA MET A 346 -3.02 22.53 -7.37
C MET A 346 -3.98 23.43 -6.59
N TRP A 347 -3.55 24.60 -6.10
CA TRP A 347 -4.42 25.49 -5.33
C TRP A 347 -5.33 26.32 -6.23
N ASP A 348 -6.63 26.28 -5.95
CA ASP A 348 -7.62 27.17 -6.53
C ASP A 348 -8.06 28.18 -5.46
N GLY A 349 -7.65 29.44 -5.64
CA GLY A 349 -7.93 30.51 -4.69
C GLY A 349 -9.37 31.01 -4.68
N GLU A 350 -10.14 30.78 -5.75
CA GLU A 350 -11.55 31.17 -5.83
C GLU A 350 -12.41 30.17 -5.04
N ARG A 351 -12.10 28.88 -5.17
CA ARG A 351 -12.83 27.79 -4.50
C ARG A 351 -12.31 27.47 -3.12
N GLY A 352 -11.08 27.87 -2.80
CA GLY A 352 -10.42 27.55 -1.52
C GLY A 352 -10.08 26.07 -1.38
N LEU A 353 -9.79 25.39 -2.49
CA LEU A 353 -9.57 23.94 -2.54
C LEU A 353 -8.28 23.60 -3.30
N TYR A 354 -7.67 22.48 -2.92
CA TYR A 354 -6.63 21.86 -3.73
C TYR A 354 -7.22 20.80 -4.67
N PHE A 355 -6.87 20.90 -5.95
CA PHE A 355 -7.22 19.95 -7.00
C PHE A 355 -5.99 19.18 -7.49
N THR A 356 -6.23 18.06 -8.15
CA THR A 356 -5.12 17.28 -8.73
C THR A 356 -4.66 17.89 -10.05
N SER A 357 -3.34 18.00 -10.29
CA SER A 357 -2.80 18.50 -11.57
C SER A 357 -2.57 17.37 -12.57
N ILE A 358 -2.72 17.65 -13.87
CA ILE A 358 -2.35 16.72 -14.96
C ILE A 358 -0.83 16.78 -15.21
N SER A 359 -0.17 15.63 -15.31
CA SER A 359 1.27 15.53 -15.52
C SER A 359 1.71 15.71 -16.97
N ILE A 360 0.82 15.47 -17.95
CA ILE A 360 1.14 15.48 -19.39
C ILE A 360 1.01 16.88 -20.05
N THR A 361 0.39 17.86 -19.39
CA THR A 361 0.12 19.18 -20.01
C THR A 361 0.96 20.29 -19.38
N ILE A 362 2.22 20.36 -19.79
CA ILE A 362 2.91 21.65 -19.92
C ILE A 362 3.18 21.83 -21.41
N SER A 363 2.23 22.41 -22.15
CA SER A 363 2.49 22.75 -23.55
C SER A 363 3.58 23.82 -23.60
N SER A 364 4.38 23.79 -24.66
CA SER A 364 5.50 24.69 -24.99
C SER A 364 5.11 26.18 -25.16
N THR A 365 3.94 26.59 -24.68
CA THR A 365 3.39 27.94 -24.77
C THR A 365 3.01 28.46 -23.38
N GLY A 366 3.89 28.33 -22.38
CA GLY A 366 3.77 29.04 -21.09
C GLY A 366 2.42 28.96 -20.37
N GLY A 367 1.61 27.93 -20.65
CA GLY A 367 0.22 27.81 -20.24
C GLY A 367 0.10 27.00 -18.94
N CYS A 368 -0.78 27.46 -18.06
CA CYS A 368 -1.14 26.83 -16.79
C CYS A 368 -1.32 25.31 -16.93
N ALA A 369 -0.79 24.55 -15.96
CA ALA A 369 -1.19 23.16 -15.78
C ALA A 369 -2.71 23.12 -15.67
N VAL A 370 -3.37 22.36 -16.54
CA VAL A 370 -4.82 22.24 -16.51
C VAL A 370 -5.17 21.36 -15.30
N THR A 371 -5.66 21.95 -14.23
CA THR A 371 -6.37 21.24 -13.17
C THR A 371 -7.70 20.76 -13.75
N ARG A 372 -7.84 19.44 -13.92
CA ARG A 372 -9.14 18.82 -14.21
C ARG A 372 -9.79 18.40 -12.89
N PHE A 373 -11.11 18.57 -12.85
CA PHE A 373 -11.96 18.28 -11.70
C PHE A 373 -12.15 16.79 -11.49
#